data_AF-A0A1F6VBN6-F1
#
_entry.id   AF-A0A1F6VBN6-F1
#
_cell.length_a   1.000
_cell.length_b   1.000
_cell.length_c   1.000
_cell.angle_alpha   90.00
_cell.angle_beta   90.00
_cell.angle_gamma   90.00
#
_symmetry.space_group_name_H-M   'P 1'
#
loop_
_entity.id
_entity.type
_entity.pdbx_description
1 polymer ?
#
loop_
_entity_poly.entity_id
_entity_poly.type
_entity_poly.pdbx_seq_one_letter_code
_entity_poly.pdbx_strand_id
1 'polypeptide(L)'
;MSVDVVLNHRAQSVICTMRDISLGGAFIAAEPELLPYAGTVELNFSTPSESARNQLRLEATIERTTEHGAAVSFGDVGRDAYFQLVDLVTSS
;
A
#
# COMPACT_ATOMS: atom_id res chain seq x y z
N MET A 1 10.29 3.63 7.48
CA MET A 1 9.26 3.03 8.36
C MET A 1 8.84 1.69 7.75
N SER A 2 8.49 0.67 8.53
CA SER A 2 8.00 -0.62 8.01
C SER A 2 6.54 -0.80 8.45
N VAL A 3 5.60 -0.82 7.50
CA VAL A 3 4.16 -0.93 7.78
C VAL A 3 3.65 -2.27 7.29
N ASP A 4 2.96 -3.02 8.14
CA ASP A 4 2.24 -4.22 7.71
C ASP A 4 1.01 -3.82 6.88
N VAL A 5 0.89 -4.42 5.70
CA VAL A 5 -0.17 -4.15 4.74
C VAL A 5 -0.86 -5.45 4.38
N VAL A 6 -2.19 -5.43 4.35
CA VAL A 6 -2.98 -6.48 3.70
C VAL A 6 -3.20 -6.08 2.25
N LEU A 7 -2.57 -6.82 1.33
CA LEU A 7 -2.77 -6.70 -0.10
C LEU A 7 -3.90 -7.66 -0.51
N ASN A 8 -5.00 -7.10 -0.98
CA ASN A 8 -6.13 -7.84 -1.53
C ASN A 8 -6.08 -7.84 -3.06
N HIS A 9 -6.20 -9.03 -3.64
CA HIS A 9 -6.34 -9.21 -5.08
C HIS A 9 -7.30 -10.37 -5.36
N ARG A 10 -8.43 -10.06 -5.99
CA ARG A 10 -9.52 -11.02 -6.27
C ARG A 10 -9.98 -11.75 -5.00
N ALA A 11 -9.80 -13.06 -4.92
CA ALA A 11 -10.17 -13.91 -3.79
C ALA A 11 -8.99 -14.20 -2.83
N GLN A 12 -7.88 -13.48 -2.97
CA GLN A 12 -6.66 -13.69 -2.20
C GLN A 12 -6.31 -12.43 -1.39
N SER A 13 -5.86 -12.65 -0.16
CA SER A 13 -5.33 -11.62 0.73
C SER A 13 -3.96 -12.08 1.22
N VAL A 14 -2.96 -11.21 1.09
CA VAL A 14 -1.59 -11.48 1.51
C VAL A 14 -1.15 -10.40 2.49
N ILE A 15 -0.49 -10.81 3.57
CA ILE A 15 0.17 -9.87 4.50
C ILE A 15 1.56 -9.60 3.95
N CYS A 16 1.83 -8.34 3.64
CA CYS A 16 3.08 -7.85 3.07
C CYS A 16 3.61 -6.70 3.92
N THR A 17 4.82 -6.25 3.60
CA THR A 17 5.43 -5.09 4.26
C THR A 17 5.58 -3.94 3.27
N MET A 18 5.02 -2.78 3.57
CA MET A 18 5.33 -1.55 2.85
C MET A 18 6.64 -0.95 3.35
N ARG A 19 7.63 -0.82 2.46
CA ARG A 19 8.96 -0.27 2.78
C ARG A 19 9.04 1.23 2.52
N ASP A 20 8.45 1.66 1.42
CA ASP A 20 8.48 3.04 0.96
C ASP A 20 7.08 3.47 0.52
N ILE A 21 6.74 4.73 0.79
CA ILE A 21 5.46 5.33 0.42
C ILE A 21 5.66 6.78 -0.02
N SER A 22 4.88 7.18 -1.01
CA SER A 22 4.78 8.53 -1.54
C SER A 22 3.31 8.88 -1.74
N LEU A 23 3.00 10.10 -2.19
CA LEU A 23 1.63 10.47 -2.54
C LEU A 23 1.07 9.72 -3.77
N GLY A 24 1.96 9.18 -4.62
CA GLY A 24 1.56 8.55 -5.89
C GLY A 24 1.71 7.04 -5.92
N GLY A 25 2.25 6.42 -4.86
CA GLY A 25 2.55 4.99 -4.87
C GLY A 25 3.42 4.54 -3.72
N ALA A 26 3.69 3.24 -3.68
CA ALA A 26 4.48 2.59 -2.63
C ALA A 26 5.33 1.43 -3.18
N PHE A 27 6.29 0.99 -2.37
CA PHE A 27 6.98 -0.29 -2.59
C PHE A 27 6.52 -1.31 -1.55
N ILE A 28 5.95 -2.42 -2.05
CA ILE A 28 5.45 -3.53 -1.24
C ILE A 28 6.47 -4.67 -1.30
N ALA A 29 7.14 -4.92 -0.18
CA ALA A 29 8.02 -6.06 -0.01
C ALA A 29 7.22 -7.32 0.33
N ALA A 30 7.40 -8.33 -0.52
CA ALA A 30 6.86 -9.67 -0.35
C ALA A 30 7.63 -10.63 -1.27
N GLU A 31 7.52 -11.92 -1.02
CA GLU A 31 7.98 -12.93 -1.97
C GLU A 31 7.22 -12.78 -3.30
N PRO A 32 7.90 -12.78 -4.47
CA PRO A 32 7.27 -12.53 -5.77
C PRO A 32 6.10 -13.48 -6.08
N GLU A 33 6.16 -14.71 -5.57
CA GLU A 33 5.13 -15.74 -5.74
C GLU A 33 3.80 -15.39 -5.05
N LEU A 34 3.85 -14.51 -4.04
CA LEU A 34 2.68 -14.03 -3.31
C LEU A 34 2.05 -12.80 -3.99
N LEU A 35 2.75 -12.18 -4.92
CA LEU A 35 2.30 -10.97 -5.60
C LEU A 35 1.63 -11.30 -6.93
N PRO A 36 0.53 -10.60 -7.28
CA PRO A 36 0.02 -10.67 -8.64
C PRO A 36 1.09 -10.15 -9.62
N TYR A 37 1.25 -10.82 -10.76
CA TYR A 37 2.22 -10.39 -11.78
C TYR A 37 1.89 -9.00 -12.36
N ALA A 38 0.59 -8.69 -12.48
CA ALA A 38 0.07 -7.41 -12.92
C ALA A 38 -1.38 -7.24 -12.48
N GLY A 39 -1.85 -6.00 -12.42
CA GLY A 39 -3.25 -5.65 -12.21
C GLY A 39 -3.49 -4.75 -10.99
N THR A 40 -4.77 -4.47 -10.75
CA THR A 40 -5.23 -3.66 -9.64
C THR A 40 -5.32 -4.48 -8.37
N VAL A 41 -4.75 -3.95 -7.30
CA VAL A 41 -4.78 -4.48 -5.95
C VAL A 41 -5.35 -3.43 -5.01
N GLU A 42 -5.73 -3.88 -3.84
CA GLU A 42 -6.14 -2.98 -2.77
C GLU A 42 -5.25 -3.18 -1.57
N LEU A 43 -4.70 -2.08 -1.07
CA LEU A 43 -3.83 -2.05 0.09
C LEU A 43 -4.62 -1.58 1.30
N ASN A 44 -4.61 -2.37 2.37
CA ASN A 44 -5.22 -2.01 3.66
C ASN A 44 -4.15 -1.99 4.75
N PHE A 45 -3.97 -0.86 5.41
CA PHE A 45 -2.96 -0.71 6.46
C PHE A 45 -3.34 0.35 7.49
N SER A 46 -2.77 0.25 8.69
CA SER A 46 -3.02 1.24 9.75
C SER A 46 -1.93 2.30 9.75
N THR A 47 -2.31 3.56 9.94
CA THR A 47 -1.34 4.65 10.17
C THR A 47 -1.02 4.79 11.65
N PRO A 48 0.19 5.26 12.04
CA PRO A 48 0.56 5.49 13.44
C PRO A 48 -0.04 6.75 14.06
N SER A 49 -0.88 7.51 13.34
CA SER A 49 -1.33 8.82 13.81
C SER A 49 -2.05 8.74 15.16
N GLU A 50 -1.76 9.69 16.07
CA GLU A 50 -2.27 9.69 17.45
C GLU A 50 -3.80 9.76 17.55
N SER A 51 -4.49 10.11 16.47
CA SER A 51 -5.95 10.14 16.39
C SER A 51 -6.47 8.78 15.91
N ALA A 52 -6.61 7.83 16.84
CA ALA A 52 -7.40 6.61 16.74
C ALA A 52 -7.46 5.91 15.35
N ARG A 53 -6.52 4.98 15.08
CA ARG A 53 -6.62 3.88 14.09
C ARG A 53 -7.43 4.21 12.82
N ASN A 54 -6.96 5.18 12.05
CA ASN A 54 -7.43 5.30 10.68
C ASN A 54 -6.76 4.23 9.82
N GLN A 55 -7.54 3.18 9.51
CA GLN A 55 -7.17 2.24 8.46
C GLN A 55 -7.29 2.97 7.11
N LEU A 56 -6.18 3.01 6.38
CA LEU A 56 -6.15 3.46 5.00
C LEU A 56 -6.43 2.27 4.09
N ARG A 57 -7.33 2.50 3.12
CA ARG A 57 -7.66 1.59 2.04
C ARG A 57 -7.38 2.30 0.72
N LEU A 58 -6.38 1.83 -0.02
CA LEU A 58 -5.94 2.44 -1.27
C LEU A 58 -6.04 1.42 -2.40
N GLU A 59 -6.74 1.79 -3.48
CA GLU A 59 -6.64 1.08 -4.74
C GLU A 59 -5.29 1.42 -5.39
N ALA A 60 -4.58 0.40 -5.87
CA ALA A 60 -3.27 0.57 -6.48
C ALA A 60 -3.08 -0.37 -7.68
N THR A 61 -2.25 0.01 -8.63
CA THR A 61 -1.88 -0.83 -9.77
C THR A 61 -0.44 -1.30 -9.63
N ILE A 62 -0.19 -2.59 -9.84
CA ILE A 62 1.17 -3.13 -9.90
C ILE A 62 1.82 -2.67 -11.20
N GLU A 63 2.84 -1.82 -11.09
CA GLU A 63 3.59 -1.26 -12.22
C GLU A 63 4.74 -2.17 -12.63
N ARG A 64 5.41 -2.76 -11.64
CA ARG A 64 6.52 -3.70 -11.84
C ARG A 64 6.67 -4.60 -10.62
N THR A 65 7.09 -5.85 -10.87
CA THR A 65 7.56 -6.78 -9.83
C THR A 65 9.08 -6.89 -9.89
N THR A 66 9.70 -7.15 -8.75
CA THR A 66 11.12 -7.46 -8.58
C THR A 66 11.26 -8.72 -7.74
N GLU A 67 12.48 -9.22 -7.57
CA GLU A 67 12.78 -10.33 -6.66
C GLU A 67 12.50 -10.02 -5.18
N HIS A 68 12.21 -8.75 -4.84
CA HIS A 68 12.02 -8.30 -3.46
C HIS A 68 10.65 -7.66 -3.20
N GLY A 69 9.76 -7.63 -4.19
CA GLY A 69 8.46 -7.01 -4.04
C GLY A 69 7.86 -6.45 -5.32
N ALA A 70 6.96 -5.48 -5.16
CA ALA A 70 6.33 -4.76 -6.26
C ALA A 70 6.32 -3.25 -6.00
N ALA A 71 6.56 -2.47 -7.05
CA ALA A 71 6.22 -1.06 -7.05
C ALA A 71 4.76 -0.91 -7.52
N VAL A 72 3.99 -0.12 -6.78
CA VAL A 72 2.59 0.13 -7.08
C VAL A 72 2.31 1.62 -7.20
N SER A 73 1.45 1.99 -8.13
CA SER A 73 0.91 3.35 -8.27
C SER A 73 -0.47 3.41 -7.60
N PHE A 74 -0.79 4.51 -6.92
CA PHE A 74 -2.12 4.70 -6.36
C PHE A 74 -3.09 5.20 -7.43
N GLY A 75 -4.32 4.69 -7.40
CA GLY A 75 -5.42 5.14 -8.25
C GLY A 75 -6.02 6.46 -7.77
N ASP A 76 -7.32 6.65 -7.99
CA ASP A 76 -8.04 7.81 -7.46
C ASP A 76 -8.10 7.72 -5.92
N VAL A 77 -7.27 8.52 -5.25
CA VAL A 77 -7.24 8.62 -3.80
C VAL A 77 -8.25 9.68 -3.38
N GLY A 78 -9.40 9.22 -2.88
CA GLY A 78 -10.44 10.11 -2.36
C GLY A 78 -9.90 11.10 -1.33
N ARG A 79 -10.52 12.28 -1.26
CA ARG A 79 -10.04 13.44 -0.49
C ARG A 79 -9.60 13.12 0.94
N ASP A 80 -10.40 12.35 1.67
CA ASP A 80 -10.12 12.02 3.08
C ASP A 80 -8.90 11.09 3.21
N ALA A 81 -8.78 10.10 2.31
CA ALA A 81 -7.62 9.22 2.25
C ALA A 81 -6.36 9.97 1.81
N TYR A 82 -6.50 10.98 0.94
CA TYR A 82 -5.39 11.81 0.49
C TYR A 82 -4.78 12.61 1.64
N PHE A 83 -5.59 13.24 2.50
CA PHE A 83 -5.05 13.96 3.66
C PHE A 83 -4.33 13.04 4.65
N GLN A 84 -4.90 11.86 4.91
CA GLN A 84 -4.23 10.86 5.75
C GLN A 84 -2.92 10.36 5.13
N LEU A 85 -2.87 10.23 3.80
CA LEU A 85 -1.66 9.86 3.07
C LEU A 85 -0.60 10.96 3.15
N VAL A 86 -0.99 12.24 3.05
CA VAL A 86 -0.10 13.39 3.28
C VAL A 86 0.45 13.38 4.70
N ASP A 87 -0.40 13.20 5.71
CA ASP A 87 0.02 13.14 7.10
C ASP A 87 1.00 11.99 7.33
N LEU A 88 0.75 10.82 6.73
CA LEU A 88 1.65 9.67 6.81
C LEU A 88 3.02 9.96 6.16
N VAL A 89 3.04 10.45 4.91
CA VAL A 89 4.28 10.71 4.17
C VAL A 89 5.12 11.80 4.83
N THR A 90 4.49 12.79 5.47
CA THR A 90 5.18 13.89 6.15
C THR A 90 5.64 13.54 7.58
N SER A 91 5.04 12.53 8.19
CA SER A 91 5.40 12.03 9.53
C SER A 91 6.40 10.87 9.53
N SER A 92 6.84 10.42 8.34
CA SER A 92 7.71 9.25 8.10
C SER A 92 9.20 9.53 8.22
#